data_AF-A0A821KSJ5-F1
#
_entry.id   AF-A0A821KSJ5-F1
#
_cell.length_a   1.000
_cell.length_b   1.000
_cell.length_c   1.000
_cell.angle_alpha   90.00
_cell.angle_beta   90.00
_cell.angle_gamma   90.00
#
_symmetry.space_group_name_H-M   'P 1'
#
loop_
_entity.id
_entity.type
_entity.pdbx_description
1 polymer ?
#
loop_
_entity_poly.entity_id
_entity_poly.type
_entity_poly.pdbx_seq_one_letter_code
_entity_poly.pdbx_strand_id
1 'polypeptide(L)' 'MIAIRGHEEGELSLNRGNFIELLRWASSTDPVASSILEDSDRNATYLSPRIQNELISLLANQIQQQISEKVLLL' A
#
# COMPACT_ATOMS: atom_id res chain seq x y z
N MET A 1 4.80 14.19 4.37
CA MET A 1 4.03 12.96 4.09
C MET A 1 4.89 12.10 3.19
N ILE A 2 5.18 10.85 3.59
CA ILE A 2 5.96 9.93 2.75
C ILE A 2 5.06 9.53 1.58
N ALA A 3 5.55 9.66 0.34
CA ALA A 3 4.81 9.18 -0.81
C ALA A 3 4.76 7.64 -0.75
N ILE A 4 3.58 7.09 -0.49
CA ILE A 4 3.36 5.64 -0.47
C ILE A 4 3.43 5.08 -1.90
N ARG A 5 2.92 5.85 -2.86
CA ARG A 5 2.91 5.52 -4.27
C ARG A 5 4.10 6.11 -5.03
N GLY A 6 4.69 5.33 -5.94
CA GLY A 6 5.75 5.77 -6.83
C GLY A 6 5.23 6.59 -8.02
N HIS A 7 6.09 7.42 -8.60
CA HIS A 7 5.79 8.11 -9.86
C HIS A 7 5.74 7.10 -11.04
N GLU A 8 6.69 6.16 -11.04
CA GLU A 8 6.80 5.10 -12.05
C GLU A 8 6.97 3.75 -11.34
N GLU A 9 6.00 2.85 -11.50
CA GLU A 9 5.93 1.58 -10.79
C GLU A 9 6.16 0.35 -11.71
N GLY A 10 6.59 0.62 -12.94
CA GLY A 10 6.93 -0.42 -13.92
C GLY A 10 8.07 -1.32 -13.44
N GLU A 11 8.16 -2.53 -13.99
CA GLU A 11 9.19 -3.51 -13.59
C GLU A 11 10.63 -3.01 -13.82
N LEU A 12 10.81 -2.12 -14.79
CA LEU A 12 12.10 -1.51 -15.14
C LEU A 12 12.41 -0.24 -14.31
N SER A 13 11.47 0.22 -13.47
CA SER A 13 11.69 1.41 -12.66
C SER A 13 12.71 1.11 -11.56
N LEU A 14 13.68 2.01 -11.40
CA LEU A 14 14.66 1.98 -10.31
C LEU A 14 14.02 2.18 -8.94
N ASN A 15 12.85 2.84 -8.89
CA ASN A 15 12.08 3.05 -7.67
C ASN A 15 10.60 2.83 -7.97
N ARG A 16 10.12 1.61 -7.66
CA ARG A 16 8.73 1.21 -7.88
C ARG A 16 7.76 1.76 -6.84
N GLY A 17 8.20 2.65 -5.94
CA GLY A 17 7.38 3.21 -4.89
C GLY A 17 7.39 2.36 -3.60
N ASN A 18 7.18 3.04 -2.48
CA ASN A 18 7.29 2.43 -1.16
C ASN A 18 6.26 1.32 -0.92
N PHE A 19 5.05 1.45 -1.48
CA PHE A 19 3.99 0.45 -1.33
C PHE A 19 4.38 -0.91 -1.91
N ILE A 20 4.89 -0.92 -3.15
CA ILE A 20 5.30 -2.14 -3.84
C ILE A 20 6.48 -2.80 -3.14
N GLU A 21 7.46 -2.01 -2.70
CA GLU A 21 8.63 -2.55 -2.00
C GLU A 21 8.26 -3.11 -0.62
N LEU A 22 7.34 -2.47 0.11
CA LEU A 22 6.81 -3.01 1.37
C LEU A 22 5.99 -4.28 1.15
N LEU A 23 5.18 -4.36 0.09
CA LEU A 23 4.43 -5.56 -0.28
C LEU A 23 5.35 -6.73 -0.65
N ARG A 24 6.43 -6.46 -1.39
CA ARG A 24 7.46 -7.46 -1.72
C ARG A 24 8.20 -7.96 -0.49
N TRP A 25 8.50 -7.07 0.45
CA TRP A 25 9.04 -7.48 1.73
C TRP A 25 8.03 -8.34 2.51
N ALA A 26 6.77 -7.91 2.59
CA ALA A 26 5.72 -8.64 3.28
C ALA A 26 5.47 -10.04 2.66
N SER A 27 5.49 -10.17 1.33
CA SER A 27 5.29 -11.45 0.64
C SER A 27 6.37 -12.47 0.95
N SER A 28 7.57 -12.03 1.37
CA SER A 28 8.61 -12.96 1.85
C SER A 28 8.29 -13.60 3.20
N THR A 29 7.30 -13.06 3.92
CA THR A 29 6.92 -13.48 5.28
C THR A 29 5.47 -13.92 5.42
N ASP A 30 4.58 -13.44 4.56
CA ASP A 30 3.13 -13.68 4.60
C ASP A 30 2.66 -14.27 3.26
N PRO A 31 2.15 -15.52 3.25
CA PRO A 31 1.60 -16.17 2.06
C PRO A 31 0.45 -15.39 1.40
N VAL A 32 -0.34 -14.65 2.18
CA VAL A 32 -1.43 -13.82 1.66
C VAL A 32 -0.87 -12.67 0.82
N ALA A 33 0.18 -12.02 1.30
CA ALA A 33 0.87 -10.98 0.54
C ALA A 33 1.53 -11.53 -0.73
N SER A 34 2.01 -12.78 -0.72
CA SER A 34 2.51 -13.47 -1.93
C SER A 34 1.39 -13.67 -2.96
N SER A 35 0.23 -14.19 -2.55
CA SER A 35 -0.91 -14.38 -3.46
C SER A 35 -1.40 -13.07 -4.07
N ILE A 36 -1.32 -11.96 -3.33
CA ILE A 36 -1.70 -10.63 -3.82
C ILE A 36 -0.76 -10.13 -4.92
N LEU A 37 0.53 -10.49 -4.86
CA LEU A 37 1.52 -10.09 -5.85
C LEU A 37 1.57 -11.03 -7.07
N GLU A 38 1.39 -12.33 -6.86
CA GLU A 38 1.62 -13.37 -7.88
C GLU A 38 0.32 -13.82 -8.56
N ASP A 39 -0.78 -13.96 -7.81
CA ASP A 39 -2.04 -14.56 -8.28
C ASP A 39 -3.12 -13.52 -8.59
N SER A 40 -2.80 -12.22 -8.53
CA SER A 40 -3.78 -11.19 -8.88
C SER A 40 -4.12 -11.27 -10.37
N ASP A 41 -5.38 -11.60 -10.68
CA ASP A 41 -5.94 -11.46 -12.03
C ASP A 41 -5.55 -10.08 -12.59
N ARG A 42 -5.22 -9.99 -13.88
CA ARG A 42 -4.69 -8.75 -14.52
C ARG A 42 -5.48 -7.47 -14.20
N ASN A 43 -6.75 -7.60 -13.81
CA ASN A 43 -7.66 -6.50 -13.50
C ASN A 43 -8.00 -6.34 -12.00
N ALA A 44 -7.61 -7.29 -11.14
CA ALA A 44 -7.91 -7.32 -9.70
C ALA A 44 -6.63 -7.11 -8.87
N THR A 45 -5.83 -6.11 -9.24
CA THR A 45 -4.54 -5.86 -8.59
C THR A 45 -4.67 -4.74 -7.54
N TYR A 46 -4.25 -5.04 -6.32
CA TYR A 46 -4.00 -4.03 -5.28
C TYR A 46 -2.94 -3.00 -5.70
N LEU A 47 -2.21 -3.32 -6.78
CA LEU A 47 -1.21 -2.48 -7.43
C LEU A 47 -1.82 -1.45 -8.38
N SER A 48 -3.12 -1.51 -8.70
CA SER A 48 -3.69 -0.51 -9.60
C SER A 48 -3.67 0.89 -8.98
N PRO A 49 -3.42 1.94 -9.80
CA PRO A 49 -3.43 3.34 -9.37
C PRO A 49 -4.60 3.75 -8.47
N ARG A 50 -5.79 3.27 -8.83
CA ARG A 50 -7.05 3.61 -8.15
C ARG A 50 -7.12 2.96 -6.78
N ILE A 51 -6.86 1.65 -6.70
CA ILE A 51 -6.96 0.88 -5.47
C ILE A 51 -5.88 1.31 -4.47
N GLN A 52 -4.65 1.57 -4.93
CA GLN A 52 -3.59 2.10 -4.06
C GLN A 52 -3.98 3.45 -3.42
N ASN A 53 -4.54 4.37 -4.20
CA ASN A 53 -4.97 5.67 -3.68
C ASN A 53 -6.14 5.55 -2.68
N GLU A 54 -7.05 4.60 -2.91
CA GLU A 54 -8.15 4.30 -1.99
C GLU A 54 -7.62 3.75 -0.66
N LEU A 55 -6.70 2.78 -0.69
CA LEU A 55 -6.05 2.25 0.50
C LEU A 55 -5.29 3.32 1.28
N ILE A 56 -4.53 4.17 0.59
CA ILE A 56 -3.81 5.30 1.21
C ILE A 56 -4.80 6.21 1.95
N SER A 57 -5.93 6.52 1.32
CA SER A 57 -6.96 7.40 1.91
C SER A 57 -7.61 6.74 3.13
N LEU A 58 -7.94 5.45 3.06
CA LEU A 58 -8.49 4.68 4.17
C LEU A 58 -7.53 4.63 5.36
N LEU A 59 -6.26 4.31 5.11
CA LEU A 59 -5.22 4.26 6.15
C LEU A 59 -4.98 5.63 6.77
N ALA A 60 -4.90 6.69 5.96
CA ALA A 60 -4.76 8.06 6.46
C ALA A 60 -5.91 8.45 7.38
N ASN A 61 -7.15 8.16 6.98
CA ASN A 61 -8.34 8.44 7.78
C ASN A 61 -8.33 7.64 9.10
N GLN A 62 -8.00 6.36 9.06
CA GLN A 62 -7.92 5.53 10.27
C GLN A 62 -6.84 6.02 11.24
N ILE A 63 -5.64 6.33 10.75
CA ILE A 63 -4.55 6.85 11.59
C ILE A 63 -4.94 8.21 12.19
N GLN A 64 -5.50 9.11 11.38
CA GLN A 64 -5.95 10.42 11.86
C GLN A 64 -7.03 10.29 12.93
N GLN A 65 -8.00 9.40 12.72
CA GLN A 65 -9.04 9.12 13.71
C GLN A 65 -8.43 8.61 15.02
N GLN A 66 -7.57 7.60 14.97
CA GLN A 66 -6.92 7.05 16.17
C GLN A 66 -6.09 8.10 16.92
N ILE A 67 -5.37 8.95 16.20
CA ILE A 67 -4.61 10.05 16.81
C ILE A 67 -5.58 11.04 17.46
N SER A 68 -6.65 11.42 16.77
CA SER A 68 -7.64 12.37 17.31
C SER A 68 -8.34 11.83 18.55
N GLU A 69 -8.72 10.56 18.56
CA GLU A 69 -9.33 9.89 19.72
C GLU A 69 -8.34 9.82 20.89
N LYS A 70 -7.08 9.49 20.65
CA LYS A 70 -6.05 9.47 21.70
C LYS A 70 -5.77 10.85 22.28
N VAL A 71 -5.78 11.90 21.47
CA VAL A 71 -5.60 13.28 21.94
C VAL A 71 -6.83 13.78 22.69
N LEU A 72 -8.05 13.38 22.29
CA LEU A 72 -9.30 13.72 22.97
C LEU A 72 -9.50 12.95 24.29
N LEU A 73 -8.83 11.81 24.47
CA LEU A 73 -8.85 10.99 25.68
C LEU A 73 -7.71 11.32 26.66
N LEU A 74 -6.83 12.27 26.31
CA LEU A 74 -5.82 12.88 27.19
C LEU A 74 -6.36 14.20 27.77
#